data_AF-A0A4P5V9S4-F1
#
_entry.id   AF-A0A4P5V9S4-F1
#
_cell.length_a   1.000
_cell.length_b   1.000
_cell.length_c   1.000
_cell.angle_alpha   90.00
_cell.angle_beta   90.00
_cell.angle_gamma   90.00
#
_symmetry.space_group_name_H-M   'P 1'
#
loop_
_entity.id
_entity.type
_entity.pdbx_description
1 polymer ?
#
loop_
_entity_poly.entity_id
_entity_poly.type
_entity_poly.pdbx_seq_one_letter_code
_entity_poly.pdbx_strand_id
1 'polypeptide(L)'
;MLRRDGMAMLIGLVLQRGMPAERVWRIPLHLYRELGHLDASRLAEMSVADVEACMRRLPARPRYPGQSATTVIALGKLVRDSFGGDGKNVWQGRQMTDVLATLESLPGVGPGIAHMAVQELMDEVGYSPDPDDLPNLDVKADVHVVRVFYRLGIAADETRDAALDAARRLHPRFPGLLDWPAWDIGRRVCRPQSPACGECPVSEFCERRGVGDTQEGARALDETRSTAVTVSPVVADDQSGVVSDPDGDFWLLLARLLEVAMQSADHGGVAHRFASVAPLLITNPDLARAQCQVLATELLTARLPSSRSIGPVDVVALAVSAGIIDASQADTLRKCFAHMPTKVRTADAVTQILQTVLALGR
;
A
#
# COMPACT_ATOMS: atom_id res chain seq x y z
N MET A 1 10.05 -18.56 6.05
CA MET A 1 11.17 -18.23 6.95
C MET A 1 11.01 -16.82 7.51
N LEU A 2 11.05 -15.79 6.66
CA LEU A 2 11.00 -14.37 7.08
C LEU A 2 9.86 -14.04 8.06
N ARG A 3 8.61 -14.41 7.77
CA ARG A 3 7.46 -14.13 8.67
C ARG A 3 7.43 -14.94 9.97
N ARG A 4 8.28 -15.96 10.11
CA ARG A 4 8.28 -16.88 11.28
C ARG A 4 9.45 -16.65 12.22
N ASP A 5 10.57 -16.16 11.71
CA ASP A 5 11.84 -15.96 12.42
C ASP A 5 12.15 -14.46 12.51
N GLY A 6 12.21 -13.93 13.74
CA GLY A 6 12.37 -12.50 13.95
C GLY A 6 13.75 -11.99 13.58
N MET A 7 14.81 -12.80 13.73
CA MET A 7 16.15 -12.44 13.30
C MET A 7 16.23 -12.37 11.77
N ALA A 8 15.61 -13.34 11.08
CA ALA A 8 15.53 -13.31 9.62
C ALA A 8 14.80 -12.07 9.10
N MET A 9 13.69 -11.69 9.76
CA MET A 9 12.96 -10.47 9.43
C MET A 9 13.84 -9.23 9.60
N LEU A 10 14.42 -9.03 10.79
CA LEU A 10 15.24 -7.86 11.09
C LEU A 10 16.46 -7.73 10.16
N ILE A 11 17.15 -8.82 9.84
CA ILE A 11 18.26 -8.81 8.88
C ILE A 11 17.79 -8.33 7.51
N GLY A 12 16.61 -8.78 7.05
CA GLY A 12 16.02 -8.30 5.80
C GLY A 12 15.78 -6.79 5.83
N LEU A 13 15.18 -6.29 6.91
CA LEU A 13 14.81 -4.88 7.08
C LEU A 13 16.03 -3.95 7.11
N VAL A 14 17.04 -4.25 7.93
CA VAL A 14 18.18 -3.34 8.18
C VAL A 14 19.22 -3.30 7.05
N LEU A 15 19.14 -4.26 6.11
CA LEU A 15 20.04 -4.37 4.97
C LEU A 15 19.47 -3.81 3.65
N GLN A 16 18.34 -3.11 3.71
CA GLN A 16 17.68 -2.44 2.57
C GLN A 16 18.47 -1.21 2.07
N ARG A 17 19.71 -1.42 1.59
CA ARG A 17 20.58 -0.35 1.10
C ARG A 17 21.24 -0.69 -0.23
N GLY A 18 21.01 0.17 -1.22
CA GLY A 18 21.76 0.19 -2.48
C GLY A 18 21.60 -1.04 -3.36
N MET A 19 20.51 -1.79 -3.22
CA MET A 19 20.16 -2.95 -4.06
C MET A 19 18.64 -3.13 -4.13
N PRO A 20 18.11 -3.83 -5.16
CA PRO A 20 16.67 -4.06 -5.29
C PRO A 20 16.10 -4.86 -4.11
N ALA A 21 14.92 -4.48 -3.64
CA ALA A 21 14.25 -5.08 -2.48
C ALA A 21 14.11 -6.61 -2.61
N GLU A 22 13.81 -7.11 -3.81
CA GLU A 22 13.66 -8.56 -4.09
C GLU A 22 14.96 -9.33 -3.85
N ARG A 23 16.10 -8.66 -3.99
CA ARG A 23 17.42 -9.25 -3.71
C ARG A 23 17.75 -9.15 -2.23
N VAL A 24 17.39 -8.06 -1.56
CA VAL A 24 17.59 -7.88 -0.11
C VAL A 24 16.87 -8.98 0.66
N TRP A 25 15.60 -9.23 0.33
CA TRP A 25 14.78 -10.24 1.00
C TRP A 25 15.29 -11.68 0.85
N ARG A 26 16.24 -11.93 -0.05
CA ARG A 26 16.92 -13.23 -0.17
C ARG A 26 18.12 -13.38 0.76
N ILE A 27 18.67 -12.28 1.29
CA ILE A 27 19.87 -12.30 2.14
C ILE A 27 19.69 -13.18 3.38
N PRO A 28 18.60 -13.07 4.17
CA PRO A 28 18.46 -13.86 5.40
C PRO A 28 18.51 -15.37 5.14
N LEU A 29 17.84 -15.84 4.08
CA LEU A 29 17.86 -17.25 3.70
C LEU A 29 19.24 -17.72 3.25
N HIS A 30 19.95 -16.93 2.42
CA HIS A 30 21.28 -17.30 1.96
C HIS A 30 22.30 -17.27 3.11
N LEU A 31 22.20 -16.29 4.00
CA LEU A 31 23.05 -16.20 5.18
C LEU A 31 22.81 -17.38 6.13
N TYR A 32 21.55 -17.76 6.36
CA TYR A 32 21.21 -18.96 7.12
C TYR A 32 21.81 -20.23 6.50
N ARG A 33 21.82 -20.36 5.18
CA ARG A 33 22.41 -21.51 4.49
C ARG A 33 23.94 -21.56 4.63
N GLU A 34 24.60 -20.42 4.59
CA GLU A 34 26.07 -20.34 4.77
C GLU A 34 26.49 -20.58 6.23
N LEU A 35 25.75 -20.03 7.19
CA LEU A 35 26.11 -20.10 8.62
C LEU A 35 25.50 -21.30 9.36
N GLY A 36 24.40 -21.84 8.84
CA GLY A 36 23.59 -22.87 9.50
C GLY A 36 22.66 -22.34 10.60
N HIS A 37 22.65 -21.03 10.87
CA HIS A 37 21.80 -20.39 11.88
C HIS A 37 21.61 -18.89 11.59
N LEU A 38 20.63 -18.28 12.26
CA LEU A 38 20.53 -16.82 12.45
C LEU A 38 20.38 -16.45 13.94
N ASP A 39 20.84 -17.34 14.82
CA ASP A 39 20.82 -17.12 16.27
C ASP A 39 21.55 -15.82 16.67
N ALA A 40 20.87 -14.97 17.44
CA ALA A 40 21.37 -13.65 17.82
C ALA A 40 22.67 -13.73 18.61
N SER A 41 22.77 -14.65 19.57
CA SER A 41 23.93 -14.80 20.44
C SER A 41 25.17 -15.23 19.66
N ARG A 42 25.00 -16.21 18.77
CA ARG A 42 26.09 -16.68 17.90
C ARG A 42 26.53 -15.59 16.93
N LEU A 43 25.59 -14.86 16.31
CA LEU A 43 25.92 -13.73 15.44
C LEU A 43 26.67 -12.62 16.19
N ALA A 44 26.31 -12.36 17.45
CA ALA A 44 26.92 -11.34 18.30
C ALA A 44 28.41 -11.62 18.62
N GLU A 45 28.82 -12.90 18.59
CA GLU A 45 30.17 -13.37 18.89
C GLU A 45 31.07 -13.48 17.66
N MET A 46 30.51 -13.40 16.44
CA MET A 46 31.28 -13.51 15.21
C MET A 46 32.16 -12.26 14.97
N SER A 47 33.27 -12.45 14.26
CA SER A 47 34.08 -11.34 13.77
C SER A 47 33.45 -10.70 12.52
N VAL A 48 33.66 -9.39 12.34
CA VAL A 48 33.20 -8.67 11.14
C VAL A 48 33.80 -9.30 9.87
N ALA A 49 35.05 -9.74 9.91
CA ALA A 49 35.73 -10.35 8.78
C ALA A 49 35.06 -11.67 8.34
N ASP A 50 34.63 -12.51 9.29
CA ASP A 50 33.98 -13.78 8.97
C ASP A 50 32.60 -13.58 8.35
N VAL A 51 31.79 -12.69 8.95
CA VAL A 51 30.47 -12.36 8.41
C VAL A 51 30.59 -11.67 7.05
N GLU A 52 31.56 -10.77 6.88
CA GLU A 52 31.82 -10.12 5.59
C GLU A 52 32.20 -11.14 4.51
N ALA A 53 33.08 -12.11 4.84
CA ALA A 53 33.45 -13.18 3.92
C ALA A 53 32.22 -14.00 3.50
N CYS A 54 31.31 -14.30 4.43
CA CYS A 54 30.03 -14.94 4.12
C CYS A 54 29.18 -14.07 3.18
N MET A 55 28.98 -12.79 3.53
CA MET A 55 28.21 -11.82 2.72
C MET A 55 28.72 -11.72 1.27
N ARG A 56 30.04 -11.81 1.08
CA ARG A 56 30.68 -11.76 -0.24
C ARG A 56 30.44 -13.01 -1.08
N ARG A 57 30.21 -14.17 -0.47
CA ARG A 57 29.89 -15.43 -1.16
C ARG A 57 28.41 -15.58 -1.49
N LEU A 58 27.52 -14.81 -0.84
CA LEU A 58 26.08 -14.94 -1.06
C LEU A 58 25.69 -14.66 -2.54
N PRO A 59 24.78 -15.46 -3.12
CA PRO A 59 24.18 -15.13 -4.41
C PRO A 59 23.49 -13.75 -4.40
N ALA A 60 22.89 -13.39 -3.26
CA ALA A 60 22.32 -12.08 -2.99
C ALA A 60 23.34 -11.14 -2.31
N ARG A 61 24.57 -11.07 -2.82
CA ARG A 61 25.65 -10.25 -2.25
C ARG A 61 25.20 -8.79 -2.02
N PRO A 62 25.28 -8.27 -0.77
CA PRO A 62 25.02 -6.86 -0.49
C PRO A 62 26.01 -5.95 -1.24
N ARG A 63 25.56 -4.75 -1.61
CA ARG A 63 26.43 -3.73 -2.24
C ARG A 63 27.60 -3.34 -1.33
N TYR A 64 27.37 -3.31 -0.02
CA TYR A 64 28.35 -2.96 1.01
C TYR A 64 28.54 -4.11 2.01
N PRO A 65 29.29 -5.18 1.68
CA PRO A 65 29.40 -6.37 2.51
C PRO A 65 29.95 -6.11 3.92
N GLY A 66 31.02 -5.31 4.05
CA GLY A 66 31.61 -5.01 5.36
C GLY A 66 30.67 -4.22 6.28
N GLN A 67 29.99 -3.20 5.74
CA GLN A 67 28.97 -2.47 6.52
C GLN A 67 27.80 -3.38 6.90
N SER A 68 27.36 -4.25 5.98
CA SER A 68 26.27 -5.20 6.25
C SER A 68 26.65 -6.19 7.34
N ALA A 69 27.91 -6.66 7.35
CA ALA A 69 28.44 -7.52 8.39
C ALA A 69 28.44 -6.83 9.76
N THR A 70 28.92 -5.57 9.82
CA THR A 70 28.86 -4.76 11.04
C THR A 70 27.42 -4.59 11.54
N THR A 71 26.47 -4.28 10.64
CA THR A 71 25.05 -4.15 11.01
C THR A 71 24.47 -5.45 11.55
N VAL A 72 24.75 -6.60 10.93
CA VAL A 72 24.24 -7.91 11.37
C VAL A 72 24.80 -8.32 12.74
N ILE A 73 26.09 -8.09 12.99
CA ILE A 73 26.70 -8.36 14.30
C ILE A 73 26.12 -7.44 15.37
N ALA A 74 25.98 -6.14 15.07
CA ALA A 74 25.37 -5.18 15.99
C ALA A 74 23.91 -5.54 16.31
N LEU A 75 23.15 -5.98 15.31
CA LEU A 75 21.80 -6.50 15.48
C LEU A 75 21.78 -7.75 16.37
N GLY A 76 22.68 -8.70 16.16
CA GLY A 76 22.82 -9.87 17.02
C GLY A 76 23.08 -9.50 18.48
N LYS A 77 24.01 -8.56 18.72
CA LYS A 77 24.30 -8.03 20.07
C LYS A 77 23.07 -7.39 20.70
N LEU A 78 22.41 -6.49 19.96
CA LEU A 78 21.20 -5.80 20.41
C LEU A 78 20.11 -6.80 20.81
N VAL A 79 19.84 -7.79 19.96
CA VAL A 79 18.79 -8.78 20.21
C VAL A 79 19.14 -9.70 21.38
N ARG A 80 20.40 -10.13 21.50
CA ARG A 80 20.88 -10.92 22.65
C ARG A 80 20.75 -10.13 23.96
N ASP A 81 21.29 -8.92 23.99
CA ASP A 81 21.51 -8.16 25.22
C ASP A 81 20.25 -7.45 25.72
N SER A 82 19.36 -7.02 24.82
CA SER A 82 18.19 -6.20 25.15
C SER A 82 16.84 -6.88 24.88
N PHE A 83 16.82 -7.98 24.11
CA PHE A 83 15.57 -8.61 23.65
C PHE A 83 15.52 -10.13 23.90
N GLY A 84 16.37 -10.63 24.79
CA GLY A 84 16.35 -12.03 25.23
C GLY A 84 16.67 -13.05 24.13
N GLY A 85 17.34 -12.62 23.05
CA GLY A 85 17.71 -13.47 21.93
C GLY A 85 16.61 -13.70 20.88
N ASP A 86 15.38 -13.22 21.09
CA ASP A 86 14.30 -13.31 20.10
C ASP A 86 14.11 -11.97 19.39
N GLY A 87 14.33 -11.96 18.06
CA GLY A 87 14.16 -10.77 17.24
C GLY A 87 12.73 -10.22 17.25
N LYS A 88 11.70 -11.03 17.48
CA LYS A 88 10.31 -10.54 17.54
C LYS A 88 10.07 -9.54 18.66
N ASN A 89 10.83 -9.66 19.76
CA ASN A 89 10.75 -8.75 20.89
C ASN A 89 11.23 -7.32 20.53
N VAL A 90 11.87 -7.12 19.37
CA VAL A 90 12.21 -5.78 18.88
C VAL A 90 10.95 -4.97 18.54
N TRP A 91 9.83 -5.58 18.17
CA TRP A 91 8.60 -4.84 17.81
C TRP A 91 7.34 -5.31 18.53
N GLN A 92 7.25 -6.56 18.96
CA GLN A 92 6.01 -7.09 19.56
C GLN A 92 5.67 -6.38 20.87
N GLY A 93 4.47 -5.81 20.94
CA GLY A 93 3.97 -5.10 22.12
C GLY A 93 4.72 -3.80 22.44
N ARG A 94 5.52 -3.28 21.51
CA ARG A 94 6.30 -2.04 21.69
C ARG A 94 5.68 -0.88 20.92
N GLN A 95 5.82 0.33 21.47
CA GLN A 95 5.40 1.56 20.80
C GLN A 95 6.24 1.84 19.57
N MET A 96 5.67 2.50 18.58
CA MET A 96 6.34 2.72 17.29
C MET A 96 7.63 3.52 17.44
N THR A 97 7.59 4.54 18.29
CA THR A 97 8.74 5.40 18.62
C THR A 97 9.91 4.60 19.20
N ASP A 98 9.63 3.64 20.08
CA ASP A 98 10.64 2.75 20.65
C ASP A 98 11.24 1.81 19.59
N VAL A 99 10.41 1.30 18.67
CA VAL A 99 10.87 0.45 17.55
C VAL A 99 11.77 1.25 16.61
N LEU A 100 11.35 2.46 16.21
CA LEU A 100 12.16 3.36 15.37
C LEU A 100 13.51 3.65 16.01
N ALA A 101 13.53 4.11 17.27
CA ALA A 101 14.76 4.40 17.99
C ALA A 101 15.69 3.17 18.11
N THR A 102 15.10 1.98 18.30
CA THR A 102 15.86 0.72 18.35
C THR A 102 16.53 0.44 17.01
N LEU A 103 15.79 0.56 15.90
CA LEU A 103 16.31 0.31 14.56
C LEU A 103 17.38 1.34 14.19
N GLU A 104 17.16 2.63 14.46
CA GLU A 104 18.11 3.72 14.18
C GLU A 104 19.40 3.63 14.99
N SER A 105 19.39 2.96 16.14
CA SER A 105 20.61 2.70 16.92
C SER A 105 21.62 1.80 16.19
N LEU A 106 21.18 1.06 15.17
CA LEU A 106 22.02 0.11 14.45
C LEU A 106 22.92 0.83 13.42
N PRO A 107 24.20 0.43 13.31
CA PRO A 107 25.13 1.06 12.40
C PRO A 107 24.64 0.95 10.95
N GLY A 108 24.48 2.09 10.30
CA GLY A 108 24.04 2.21 8.91
C GLY A 108 22.53 2.11 8.69
N VAL A 109 21.73 2.05 9.76
CA VAL A 109 20.28 2.21 9.71
C VAL A 109 19.96 3.67 10.02
N GLY A 110 19.77 4.49 8.98
CA GLY A 110 19.30 5.86 9.15
C GLY A 110 17.77 5.94 9.23
N PRO A 111 17.20 7.14 9.49
CA PRO A 111 15.76 7.32 9.67
C PRO A 111 14.92 6.74 8.54
N GLY A 112 15.29 7.00 7.28
CA GLY A 112 14.56 6.44 6.14
C GLY A 112 14.58 4.90 6.07
N ILE A 113 15.61 4.20 6.59
CA ILE A 113 15.56 2.73 6.68
C ILE A 113 14.66 2.30 7.83
N ALA A 114 14.74 2.95 8.99
CA ALA A 114 13.94 2.62 10.16
C ALA A 114 12.44 2.79 9.90
N HIS A 115 12.03 3.89 9.28
CA HIS A 115 10.64 4.18 8.93
C HIS A 115 10.06 3.16 7.94
N MET A 116 10.74 2.92 6.81
CA MET A 116 10.36 1.87 5.87
C MET A 116 10.34 0.49 6.56
N ALA A 117 11.27 0.22 7.48
CA ALA A 117 11.28 -1.05 8.20
C ALA A 117 10.07 -1.23 9.12
N VAL A 118 9.61 -0.17 9.77
CA VAL A 118 8.37 -0.21 10.56
C VAL A 118 7.15 -0.47 9.68
N GLN A 119 7.06 0.18 8.51
CA GLN A 119 5.97 -0.06 7.57
C GLN A 119 5.96 -1.51 7.06
N GLU A 120 7.13 -2.05 6.71
CA GLU A 120 7.28 -3.46 6.33
C GLU A 120 6.94 -4.42 7.48
N LEU A 121 7.20 -4.05 8.75
CA LEU A 121 6.73 -4.83 9.90
C LEU A 121 5.21 -4.84 10.01
N MET A 122 4.54 -3.72 9.70
CA MET A 122 3.08 -3.65 9.66
C MET A 122 2.54 -4.58 8.57
N ASP A 123 3.09 -4.50 7.36
CA ASP A 123 2.61 -5.21 6.18
C ASP A 123 2.90 -6.73 6.22
N GLU A 124 4.10 -7.12 6.68
CA GLU A 124 4.56 -8.50 6.56
C GLU A 124 4.23 -9.38 7.78
N VAL A 125 4.21 -8.79 8.98
CA VAL A 125 4.06 -9.54 10.23
C VAL A 125 2.96 -9.01 11.15
N GLY A 126 2.17 -8.04 10.68
CA GLY A 126 1.03 -7.52 11.42
C GLY A 126 1.42 -6.76 12.68
N TYR A 127 2.58 -6.11 12.69
CA TYR A 127 2.88 -5.14 13.73
C TYR A 127 1.84 -4.01 13.67
N SER A 128 1.10 -3.79 14.75
CA SER A 128 0.04 -2.77 14.80
C SER A 128 0.46 -1.68 15.79
N PRO A 129 1.08 -0.57 15.32
CA PRO A 129 1.33 0.58 16.18
C PRO A 129 0.02 1.24 16.60
N ASP A 130 0.08 2.11 17.60
CA ASP A 130 -1.06 2.96 17.97
C ASP A 130 -1.43 3.86 16.76
N PRO A 131 -2.71 3.97 16.37
CA PRO A 131 -3.12 4.92 15.34
C PRO A 131 -2.67 6.36 15.59
N ASP A 132 -2.51 6.77 16.85
CA ASP A 132 -2.03 8.11 17.24
C ASP A 132 -0.53 8.28 17.00
N ASP A 133 0.23 7.19 16.85
CA ASP A 133 1.65 7.22 16.51
C ASP A 133 1.88 7.37 14.99
N LEU A 134 0.95 6.94 14.14
CA LEU A 134 1.08 6.94 12.67
C LEU A 134 1.46 8.28 12.01
N PRO A 135 1.06 9.46 12.54
CA PRO A 135 1.56 10.75 12.05
C PRO A 135 3.09 10.90 12.10
N ASN A 136 3.76 10.14 12.98
CA ASN A 136 5.22 10.14 13.13
C ASN A 136 5.92 9.15 12.20
N LEU A 137 5.19 8.34 11.44
CA LEU A 137 5.75 7.40 10.47
C LEU A 137 5.88 8.09 9.11
N ASP A 138 7.06 8.61 8.81
CA ASP A 138 7.42 9.20 7.52
C ASP A 138 7.72 8.20 6.39
N VAL A 139 7.71 8.74 5.16
CA VAL A 139 8.26 8.07 3.98
C VAL A 139 9.78 7.90 4.07
N LYS A 140 10.31 6.87 3.41
CA LYS A 140 11.72 6.78 3.08
C LYS A 140 11.99 7.67 1.88
N ALA A 141 12.41 8.91 2.14
CA ALA A 141 12.81 9.87 1.11
C ALA A 141 14.11 9.45 0.37
N ASP A 142 14.01 8.42 -0.46
CA ASP A 142 15.05 7.94 -1.35
C ASP A 142 15.01 8.62 -2.71
N VAL A 143 15.87 8.19 -3.63
CA VAL A 143 15.96 8.77 -4.97
C VAL A 143 14.67 8.61 -5.78
N HIS A 144 13.81 7.64 -5.49
CA HIS A 144 12.56 7.42 -6.19
C HIS A 144 11.49 8.36 -5.65
N VAL A 145 11.27 8.35 -4.33
CA VAL A 145 10.25 9.19 -3.66
C VAL A 145 10.54 10.67 -3.89
N VAL A 146 11.80 11.10 -3.69
CA VAL A 146 12.21 12.50 -3.90
C VAL A 146 11.92 12.96 -5.34
N ARG A 147 12.32 12.16 -6.33
CA ARG A 147 12.09 12.50 -7.74
C ARG A 147 10.62 12.55 -8.10
N VAL A 148 9.82 11.59 -7.61
CA VAL A 148 8.38 11.53 -7.89
C VAL A 148 7.67 12.73 -7.29
N PHE A 149 7.90 13.03 -6.02
CA PHE A 149 7.24 14.17 -5.36
C PHE A 149 7.63 15.51 -5.98
N TYR A 150 8.91 15.68 -6.33
CA TYR A 150 9.37 16.88 -7.02
C TYR A 150 8.77 17.01 -8.42
N ARG A 151 8.74 15.93 -9.21
CA ARG A 151 8.17 15.97 -10.56
C ARG A 151 6.66 16.18 -10.58
N LEU A 152 5.95 15.65 -9.58
CA LEU A 152 4.53 15.90 -9.39
C LEU A 152 4.21 17.33 -8.94
N GLY A 153 5.19 18.10 -8.48
CA GLY A 153 4.96 19.46 -7.96
C GLY A 153 4.53 19.51 -6.49
N ILE A 154 4.52 18.38 -5.79
CA ILE A 154 4.09 18.29 -4.38
C ILE A 154 5.24 18.71 -3.44
N ALA A 155 6.48 18.40 -3.83
CA ALA A 155 7.69 18.89 -3.18
C ALA A 155 8.27 20.09 -3.95
N ALA A 156 8.65 21.14 -3.22
CA ALA A 156 9.20 22.37 -3.81
C ALA A 156 10.57 22.15 -4.48
N ASP A 157 11.38 21.25 -3.91
CA ASP A 157 12.73 20.94 -4.36
C ASP A 157 12.96 19.44 -4.45
N GLU A 158 13.93 19.03 -5.27
CA GLU A 158 14.35 17.62 -5.40
C GLU A 158 15.30 17.22 -4.24
N THR A 159 14.83 17.39 -3.00
CA THR A 159 15.58 17.08 -1.78
C THR A 159 14.81 16.16 -0.84
N ARG A 160 15.51 15.52 0.09
CA ARG A 160 14.88 14.63 1.08
C ARG A 160 13.93 15.39 1.99
N ASP A 161 14.36 16.54 2.50
CA ASP A 161 13.58 17.34 3.44
C ASP A 161 12.30 17.85 2.79
N ALA A 162 12.39 18.35 1.54
CA ALA A 162 11.20 18.77 0.80
C ALA A 162 10.21 17.61 0.56
N ALA A 163 10.71 16.39 0.32
CA ALA A 163 9.85 15.21 0.15
C ALA A 163 9.17 14.77 1.46
N LEU A 164 9.90 14.80 2.59
CA LEU A 164 9.34 14.53 3.91
C LEU A 164 8.25 15.55 4.27
N ASP A 165 8.53 16.84 4.09
CA ASP A 165 7.55 17.89 4.36
C ASP A 165 6.33 17.79 3.44
N ALA A 166 6.53 17.40 2.18
CA ALA A 166 5.44 17.13 1.24
C ALA A 166 4.57 15.95 1.69
N ALA A 167 5.17 14.83 2.12
CA ALA A 167 4.43 13.67 2.64
C ALA A 167 3.55 14.06 3.83
N ARG A 168 4.13 14.78 4.80
CA ARG A 168 3.44 15.22 6.03
C ARG A 168 2.29 16.17 5.73
N ARG A 169 2.43 17.06 4.74
CA ARG A 169 1.33 17.94 4.31
C ARG A 169 0.24 17.17 3.57
N LEU A 170 0.61 16.25 2.69
CA LEU A 170 -0.34 15.54 1.84
C LEU A 170 -1.16 14.50 2.62
N HIS A 171 -0.53 13.82 3.60
CA HIS A 171 -1.20 12.81 4.41
C HIS A 171 -0.80 12.93 5.90
N PRO A 172 -1.28 13.97 6.61
CA PRO A 172 -0.83 14.29 7.98
C PRO A 172 -1.13 13.20 9.02
N ARG A 173 -2.11 12.33 8.76
CA ARG A 173 -2.46 11.23 9.69
C ARG A 173 -1.56 10.00 9.56
N PHE A 174 -0.87 9.85 8.43
CA PHE A 174 0.00 8.70 8.14
C PHE A 174 0.87 8.99 6.89
N PRO A 175 1.93 9.80 7.02
CA PRO A 175 2.74 10.21 5.87
C PRO A 175 3.39 9.03 5.13
N GLY A 176 3.83 8.01 5.87
CA GLY A 176 4.50 6.80 5.35
C GLY A 176 3.63 5.97 4.40
N LEU A 177 2.31 6.10 4.44
CA LEU A 177 1.41 5.47 3.46
C LEU A 177 1.78 5.81 2.01
N LEU A 178 2.39 6.98 1.79
CA LEU A 178 2.80 7.46 0.47
C LEU A 178 4.12 6.83 -0.02
N ASP A 179 4.86 6.12 0.84
CA ASP A 179 6.20 5.59 0.52
C ASP A 179 6.16 4.58 -0.62
N TRP A 180 5.42 3.49 -0.42
CA TRP A 180 5.30 2.39 -1.38
C TRP A 180 4.81 2.85 -2.77
N PRO A 181 3.69 3.58 -2.91
CA PRO A 181 3.22 4.01 -4.23
C PRO A 181 4.20 4.97 -4.91
N ALA A 182 4.81 5.91 -4.18
CA ALA A 182 5.79 6.84 -4.75
C ALA A 182 7.07 6.12 -5.19
N TRP A 183 7.55 5.17 -4.39
CA TRP A 183 8.68 4.33 -4.73
C TRP A 183 8.42 3.47 -5.96
N ASP A 184 7.24 2.84 -6.04
CA ASP A 184 6.88 1.97 -7.17
C ASP A 184 6.80 2.76 -8.48
N ILE A 185 6.13 3.91 -8.46
CA ILE A 185 6.08 4.85 -9.60
C ILE A 185 7.50 5.27 -9.98
N GLY A 186 8.32 5.70 -9.01
CA GLY A 186 9.67 6.18 -9.24
C GLY A 186 10.61 5.12 -9.79
N ARG A 187 10.37 3.84 -9.46
CA ARG A 187 11.17 2.71 -9.94
C ARG A 187 10.73 2.23 -11.33
N ARG A 188 9.42 2.10 -11.57
CA ARG A 188 8.87 1.47 -12.78
C ARG A 188 8.63 2.46 -13.91
N VAL A 189 8.15 3.67 -13.58
CA VAL A 189 7.58 4.61 -14.54
C VAL A 189 8.39 5.91 -14.60
N CYS A 190 8.50 6.63 -13.48
CA CYS A 190 9.15 7.92 -13.37
C CYS A 190 10.67 7.76 -13.23
N ARG A 191 11.30 7.21 -14.27
CA ARG A 191 12.75 6.96 -14.34
C ARG A 191 13.53 8.28 -14.44
N PRO A 192 14.81 8.32 -14.02
CA PRO A 192 15.63 9.53 -14.13
C PRO A 192 15.70 10.08 -15.56
N GLN A 193 15.83 9.20 -16.54
CA GLN A 193 15.84 9.49 -17.97
C GLN A 193 14.67 8.76 -18.65
N SER A 194 14.09 9.39 -19.68
CA SER A 194 12.98 8.85 -20.48
C SER A 194 11.86 8.24 -19.62
N PRO A 195 11.22 9.03 -18.74
CA PRO A 195 10.11 8.54 -17.92
C PRO A 195 8.95 8.08 -18.81
N ALA A 196 8.32 6.96 -18.46
CA ALA A 196 7.16 6.42 -19.18
C ALA A 196 5.88 7.22 -18.83
N CYS A 197 5.86 8.53 -19.11
CA CYS A 197 4.79 9.42 -18.68
C CYS A 197 3.41 9.03 -19.23
N GLY A 198 3.34 8.35 -20.38
CA GLY A 198 2.08 7.83 -20.92
C GLY A 198 1.50 6.65 -20.13
N GLU A 199 2.32 5.95 -19.35
CA GLU A 199 1.93 4.83 -18.49
C GLU A 199 1.84 5.25 -17.01
N CYS A 200 2.09 6.52 -16.70
CA CYS A 200 2.11 7.01 -15.32
C CYS A 200 0.68 7.21 -14.81
N PRO A 201 0.28 6.56 -13.70
CA PRO A 201 -1.09 6.62 -13.17
C PRO A 201 -1.48 8.00 -12.64
N VAL A 202 -0.49 8.88 -12.45
CA VAL A 202 -0.67 10.25 -11.96
C VAL A 202 -0.14 11.28 -12.97
N SER A 203 -0.05 10.90 -14.24
CA SER A 203 0.50 11.76 -15.31
C SER A 203 -0.27 13.06 -15.51
N GLU A 204 -1.59 13.04 -15.32
CA GLU A 204 -2.46 14.20 -15.49
C GLU A 204 -2.21 15.29 -14.43
N PHE A 205 -1.71 14.91 -13.25
CA PHE A 205 -1.40 15.81 -12.15
C PHE A 205 0.07 16.24 -12.13
N CYS A 206 0.89 15.77 -13.08
CA CYS A 206 2.34 15.95 -13.05
C CYS A 206 2.77 17.28 -13.69
N GLU A 207 3.28 18.20 -12.89
CA GLU A 207 3.84 19.48 -13.37
C GLU A 207 5.03 19.31 -14.33
N ARG A 208 5.78 18.21 -14.21
CA ARG A 208 7.03 17.96 -14.94
C ARG A 208 6.93 16.74 -15.86
N ARG A 209 5.83 16.63 -16.62
CA ARG A 209 5.62 15.58 -17.63
C ARG A 209 6.66 15.69 -18.76
N GLY A 210 7.22 14.56 -19.20
CA GLY A 210 8.16 14.50 -20.35
C GLY A 210 9.58 15.02 -20.05
N VAL A 211 9.94 15.26 -18.79
CA VAL A 211 11.30 15.69 -18.45
C VAL A 211 12.32 14.60 -18.78
N GLY A 212 13.28 14.94 -19.65
CA GLY A 212 14.34 14.04 -20.08
C GLY A 212 14.19 13.51 -21.51
N ASP A 213 13.11 13.85 -22.21
CA ASP A 213 13.00 13.64 -23.65
C ASP A 213 13.80 14.75 -24.36
N THR A 214 14.93 14.39 -24.98
CA THR A 214 15.69 15.31 -25.84
C THR A 214 14.79 15.83 -26.97
N GLN A 215 15.04 17.07 -27.40
CA GLN A 215 14.18 17.94 -28.24
C GLN A 215 13.62 17.36 -29.56
N GLU A 216 13.94 16.13 -29.94
CA GLU A 216 13.27 15.41 -31.04
C GLU A 216 11.88 14.88 -30.64
N GLY A 217 11.63 14.59 -29.35
CA GLY A 217 10.32 14.10 -28.87
C GLY A 217 9.30 15.20 -28.56
N ALA A 218 9.76 16.43 -28.30
CA ALA A 218 8.88 17.55 -27.94
C ALA A 218 8.05 18.08 -29.12
N ARG A 219 8.53 17.91 -30.37
CA ARG A 219 7.81 18.34 -31.58
C ARG A 219 6.69 17.40 -32.01
N ALA A 220 6.75 16.11 -31.64
CA ALA A 220 5.74 15.14 -32.02
C ALA A 220 4.43 15.24 -31.20
N LEU A 221 4.48 15.85 -30.01
CA LEU A 221 3.30 16.03 -29.15
C LEU A 221 2.55 17.34 -29.40
N ASP A 222 3.19 18.34 -30.01
CA ASP A 222 2.57 19.62 -30.37
C ASP A 222 1.74 19.50 -31.66
N GLU A 223 2.14 18.63 -32.60
CA GLU A 223 1.41 18.42 -33.87
C GLU A 223 0.09 17.65 -33.71
N THR A 224 -0.05 16.79 -32.69
CA THR A 224 -1.33 16.14 -32.35
C THR A 224 -2.34 17.06 -31.66
N ARG A 225 -1.98 18.32 -31.37
CA ARG A 225 -2.89 19.29 -30.72
C ARG A 225 -3.69 20.15 -31.71
N SER A 226 -3.44 20.01 -33.01
CA SER A 226 -4.12 20.78 -34.07
C SER A 226 -4.76 19.87 -35.11
N THR A 227 -5.80 19.14 -34.73
CA THR A 227 -6.86 18.74 -35.66
C THR A 227 -8.13 18.56 -34.85
N ALA A 228 -9.06 19.50 -35.00
CA ALA A 228 -10.41 19.36 -34.49
C ALA A 228 -11.08 18.17 -35.19
N VAL A 229 -11.11 17.02 -34.53
CA VAL A 229 -11.89 15.87 -34.97
C VAL A 229 -13.33 16.12 -34.54
N THR A 230 -14.16 16.49 -35.50
CA THR A 230 -15.62 16.41 -35.41
C THR A 230 -15.99 14.94 -35.42
N VAL A 231 -16.61 14.45 -34.34
CA VAL A 231 -17.17 13.09 -34.29
C VAL A 231 -18.68 13.19 -34.40
N SER A 232 -19.23 12.74 -35.53
CA SER A 232 -20.64 12.40 -35.68
C SER A 232 -20.92 11.02 -35.06
N PRO A 233 -22.15 10.77 -34.57
CA PRO A 233 -22.41 9.72 -33.60
C PRO A 233 -22.48 8.35 -34.27
N VAL A 234 -21.81 7.36 -33.67
CA VAL A 234 -22.14 5.95 -33.86
C VAL A 234 -23.10 5.56 -32.75
N VAL A 235 -24.35 5.33 -33.14
CA VAL A 235 -25.36 4.71 -32.29
C VAL A 235 -25.04 3.21 -32.20
N ALA A 236 -24.81 2.72 -30.98
CA ALA A 236 -24.96 1.33 -30.60
C ALA A 236 -25.57 1.31 -29.19
N ASP A 237 -26.51 0.39 -29.01
CA ASP A 237 -27.56 0.35 -28.00
C ASP A 237 -27.14 0.47 -26.52
N ASP A 238 -27.94 1.28 -25.84
CA ASP A 238 -28.61 1.13 -24.55
C ASP A 238 -28.07 0.10 -23.52
N GLN A 239 -27.94 0.62 -22.29
CA GLN A 239 -27.77 -0.06 -20.98
C GLN A 239 -26.37 -0.51 -20.54
N SER A 240 -25.51 0.46 -20.19
CA SER A 240 -24.68 0.31 -18.99
C SER A 240 -24.44 1.67 -18.34
N GLY A 241 -25.20 1.93 -17.26
CA GLY A 241 -25.03 3.11 -16.43
C GLY A 241 -23.69 3.03 -15.68
N VAL A 242 -22.63 3.57 -16.26
CA VAL A 242 -21.42 3.90 -15.51
C VAL A 242 -21.72 5.13 -14.67
N VAL A 243 -22.11 4.88 -13.41
CA VAL A 243 -22.20 5.95 -12.40
C VAL A 243 -20.77 6.37 -12.08
N SER A 244 -20.37 7.53 -12.58
CA SER A 244 -19.19 8.26 -12.10
C SER A 244 -19.34 8.47 -10.59
N ASP A 245 -18.32 8.13 -9.81
CA ASP A 245 -18.20 8.41 -8.37
C ASP A 245 -17.30 9.64 -8.20
N PRO A 246 -17.85 10.86 -8.25
CA PRO A 246 -17.08 12.09 -8.22
C PRO A 246 -16.47 12.41 -6.85
N ASP A 247 -16.92 11.73 -5.77
CA ASP A 247 -16.58 12.10 -4.40
C ASP A 247 -15.61 11.12 -3.69
N GLY A 248 -15.26 9.99 -4.33
CA GLY A 248 -14.28 9.02 -3.78
C GLY A 248 -14.85 8.07 -2.72
N ASP A 249 -16.16 8.08 -2.51
CA ASP A 249 -16.84 7.32 -1.48
C ASP A 249 -16.91 5.82 -1.81
N PHE A 250 -16.94 5.43 -3.09
CA PHE A 250 -17.06 4.01 -3.47
C PHE A 250 -15.91 3.17 -2.90
N TRP A 251 -14.67 3.63 -3.03
CA TRP A 251 -13.49 2.88 -2.61
C TRP A 251 -13.38 2.81 -1.08
N LEU A 252 -13.73 3.89 -0.38
CA LEU A 252 -13.76 3.93 1.07
C LEU A 252 -14.85 3.00 1.65
N LEU A 253 -16.04 3.04 1.06
CA LEU A 253 -17.16 2.19 1.44
C LEU A 253 -16.89 0.71 1.14
N LEU A 254 -16.27 0.43 -0.01
CA LEU A 254 -15.84 -0.91 -0.38
C LEU A 254 -14.77 -1.45 0.58
N ALA A 255 -13.78 -0.62 0.96
CA ALA A 255 -12.74 -1.03 1.91
C ALA A 255 -13.33 -1.42 3.28
N ARG A 256 -14.28 -0.63 3.79
CA ARG A 256 -15.02 -0.96 5.02
C ARG A 256 -15.82 -2.25 4.87
N LEU A 257 -16.47 -2.45 3.71
CA LEU A 257 -17.25 -3.65 3.44
C LEU A 257 -16.38 -4.91 3.40
N LEU A 258 -15.21 -4.81 2.77
CA LEU A 258 -14.23 -5.89 2.72
C LEU A 258 -13.67 -6.21 4.11
N GLU A 259 -13.40 -5.20 4.94
CA GLU A 259 -12.97 -5.38 6.31
C GLU A 259 -14.00 -6.19 7.13
N VAL A 260 -15.28 -5.82 7.03
CA VAL A 260 -16.38 -6.55 7.69
C VAL A 260 -16.53 -7.97 7.14
N ALA A 261 -16.42 -8.14 5.82
CA ALA A 261 -16.50 -9.45 5.18
C ALA A 261 -15.35 -10.37 5.62
N MET A 262 -14.12 -9.85 5.67
CA MET A 262 -12.91 -10.57 6.08
C MET A 262 -12.93 -11.01 7.54
N GLN A 263 -13.71 -10.36 8.40
CA GLN A 263 -13.91 -10.75 9.79
C GLN A 263 -14.93 -11.88 9.97
N SER A 264 -15.63 -12.29 8.90
CA SER A 264 -16.62 -13.37 8.94
C SER A 264 -16.08 -14.68 8.37
N ALA A 265 -16.37 -15.80 9.02
CA ALA A 265 -15.88 -17.13 8.61
C ALA A 265 -16.41 -17.59 7.23
N ASP A 266 -17.55 -17.03 6.79
CA ASP A 266 -18.25 -17.45 5.57
C ASP A 266 -17.70 -16.82 4.27
N HIS A 267 -16.78 -15.86 4.36
CA HIS A 267 -16.36 -15.02 3.22
C HIS A 267 -14.86 -15.14 2.88
N GLY A 268 -14.19 -16.22 3.29
CA GLY A 268 -12.74 -16.42 3.09
C GLY A 268 -12.25 -16.35 1.64
N GLY A 269 -13.13 -16.56 0.64
CA GLY A 269 -12.81 -16.41 -0.78
C GLY A 269 -12.74 -14.95 -1.27
N VAL A 270 -13.30 -14.01 -0.53
CA VAL A 270 -13.40 -12.59 -0.89
C VAL A 270 -12.02 -11.92 -0.83
N ALA A 271 -11.21 -12.23 0.18
CA ALA A 271 -9.85 -11.69 0.31
C ALA A 271 -8.95 -12.12 -0.87
N HIS A 272 -9.05 -13.38 -1.29
CA HIS A 272 -8.28 -13.90 -2.43
C HIS A 272 -8.72 -13.25 -3.75
N ARG A 273 -10.04 -13.08 -3.97
CA ARG A 273 -10.56 -12.43 -5.16
C ARG A 273 -10.22 -10.94 -5.18
N PHE A 274 -10.32 -10.24 -4.06
CA PHE A 274 -9.90 -8.84 -3.98
C PHE A 274 -8.39 -8.67 -4.24
N ALA A 275 -7.55 -9.57 -3.72
CA ALA A 275 -6.12 -9.59 -4.01
C ALA A 275 -5.82 -9.78 -5.51
N SER A 276 -6.71 -10.41 -6.27
CA SER A 276 -6.59 -10.54 -7.73
C SER A 276 -7.03 -9.28 -8.50
N VAL A 277 -7.83 -8.41 -7.88
CA VAL A 277 -8.23 -7.10 -8.43
C VAL A 277 -7.21 -6.01 -8.11
N ALA A 278 -6.46 -6.14 -7.00
CA ALA A 278 -5.48 -5.14 -6.57
C ALA A 278 -4.46 -4.72 -7.65
N PRO A 279 -3.93 -5.61 -8.52
CA PRO A 279 -3.08 -5.21 -9.63
C PRO A 279 -3.81 -4.41 -10.72
N LEU A 280 -5.11 -4.61 -10.87
CA LEU A 280 -5.95 -3.92 -11.85
C LEU A 280 -6.29 -2.51 -11.42
N LEU A 281 -6.35 -2.22 -10.11
CA LEU A 281 -6.58 -0.85 -9.60
C LEU A 281 -5.60 0.17 -10.21
N ILE A 282 -4.41 -0.30 -10.58
CA ILE A 282 -3.35 0.50 -11.18
C ILE A 282 -3.31 0.34 -12.70
N THR A 283 -3.51 -0.87 -13.22
CA THR A 283 -3.27 -1.20 -14.64
C THR A 283 -4.50 -1.07 -15.53
N ASN A 284 -5.71 -1.18 -14.96
CA ASN A 284 -6.98 -1.02 -15.65
C ASN A 284 -8.07 -0.63 -14.64
N PRO A 285 -8.12 0.65 -14.22
CA PRO A 285 -8.98 1.10 -13.13
C PRO A 285 -10.47 0.93 -13.45
N ASP A 286 -10.86 0.98 -14.71
CA ASP A 286 -12.24 0.72 -15.14
C ASP A 286 -12.60 -0.76 -14.97
N LEU A 287 -11.72 -1.68 -15.37
CA LEU A 287 -11.90 -3.11 -15.14
C LEU A 287 -11.83 -3.45 -13.63
N ALA A 288 -10.95 -2.78 -12.89
CA ALA A 288 -10.84 -2.95 -11.45
C ALA A 288 -12.10 -2.48 -10.74
N ARG A 289 -12.63 -1.32 -11.13
CA ARG A 289 -13.93 -0.81 -10.66
C ARG A 289 -15.02 -1.80 -11.01
N ALA A 290 -15.14 -2.26 -12.26
CA ALA A 290 -16.14 -3.25 -12.65
C ALA A 290 -16.05 -4.56 -11.82
N GLN A 291 -14.85 -5.10 -11.60
CA GLN A 291 -14.65 -6.30 -10.79
C GLN A 291 -14.94 -6.05 -9.30
N CYS A 292 -14.60 -4.88 -8.79
CA CYS A 292 -14.94 -4.45 -7.43
C CYS A 292 -16.44 -4.20 -7.26
N GLN A 293 -17.15 -3.74 -8.29
CA GLN A 293 -18.61 -3.62 -8.28
C GLN A 293 -19.28 -4.99 -8.25
N VAL A 294 -18.75 -5.99 -8.99
CA VAL A 294 -19.20 -7.39 -8.89
C VAL A 294 -18.98 -7.93 -7.47
N LEU A 295 -17.80 -7.70 -6.89
CA LEU A 295 -17.49 -8.13 -5.53
C LEU A 295 -18.37 -7.44 -4.48
N ALA A 296 -18.60 -6.14 -4.62
CA ALA A 296 -19.53 -5.39 -3.78
C ALA A 296 -20.94 -5.95 -3.89
N THR A 297 -21.39 -6.31 -5.10
CA THR A 297 -22.70 -6.90 -5.34
C THR A 297 -22.84 -8.25 -4.66
N GLU A 298 -21.85 -9.14 -4.78
CA GLU A 298 -21.83 -10.42 -4.07
C GLU A 298 -21.90 -10.25 -2.55
N LEU A 299 -21.13 -9.30 -2.00
CA LEU A 299 -21.10 -9.02 -0.57
C LEU A 299 -22.39 -8.39 -0.05
N LEU A 300 -22.96 -7.46 -0.80
CA LEU A 300 -24.21 -6.78 -0.47
C LEU A 300 -25.43 -7.67 -0.66
N THR A 301 -25.32 -8.73 -1.45
CA THR A 301 -26.36 -9.76 -1.61
C THR A 301 -26.12 -10.99 -0.73
N ALA A 302 -24.95 -11.11 -0.11
CA ALA A 302 -24.69 -12.04 0.98
C ALA A 302 -25.13 -11.43 2.33
N ARG A 303 -25.43 -12.28 3.32
CA ARG A 303 -25.88 -11.81 4.64
C ARG A 303 -24.70 -11.20 5.39
N LEU A 304 -24.64 -9.87 5.49
CA LEU A 304 -23.56 -9.18 6.17
C LEU A 304 -23.65 -9.35 7.71
N PRO A 305 -22.53 -9.59 8.41
CA PRO A 305 -22.49 -9.52 9.86
C PRO A 305 -22.90 -8.12 10.33
N SER A 306 -23.60 -8.04 11.47
CA SER A 306 -23.89 -6.76 12.11
C SER A 306 -22.58 -6.09 12.57
N SER A 307 -22.18 -5.01 11.90
CA SER A 307 -21.01 -4.20 12.26
C SER A 307 -21.41 -2.77 12.63
N ARG A 308 -20.62 -2.13 13.49
CA ARG A 308 -20.71 -0.68 13.77
C ARG A 308 -19.98 0.18 12.73
N SER A 309 -19.13 -0.42 11.89
CA SER A 309 -18.31 0.28 10.91
C SER A 309 -19.03 0.58 9.59
N ILE A 310 -20.14 -0.10 9.31
CA ILE A 310 -21.00 0.13 8.14
C ILE A 310 -22.43 0.35 8.60
N GLY A 311 -22.97 1.52 8.31
CA GLY A 311 -24.35 1.89 8.57
C GLY A 311 -25.27 1.72 7.36
N PRO A 312 -26.60 1.88 7.56
CA PRO A 312 -27.59 1.87 6.48
C PRO A 312 -27.31 2.82 5.32
N VAL A 313 -26.79 4.02 5.62
CA VAL A 313 -26.47 5.04 4.62
C VAL A 313 -25.31 4.59 3.73
N ASP A 314 -24.29 3.99 4.35
CA ASP A 314 -23.09 3.47 3.68
C ASP A 314 -23.45 2.35 2.71
N VAL A 315 -24.35 1.45 3.11
CA VAL A 315 -24.83 0.35 2.25
C VAL A 315 -25.58 0.87 1.02
N VAL A 316 -26.45 1.86 1.18
CA VAL A 316 -27.20 2.46 0.06
C VAL A 316 -26.26 3.20 -0.88
N ALA A 317 -25.32 3.99 -0.35
CA ALA A 317 -24.33 4.70 -1.16
C ALA A 317 -23.48 3.72 -1.97
N LEU A 318 -23.02 2.64 -1.35
CA LEU A 318 -22.25 1.60 -2.03
C LEU A 318 -23.07 0.86 -3.08
N ALA A 319 -24.35 0.58 -2.83
CA ALA A 319 -25.23 -0.08 -3.81
C ALA A 319 -25.48 0.78 -5.05
N VAL A 320 -25.63 2.10 -4.89
CA VAL A 320 -25.73 3.05 -6.02
C VAL A 320 -24.42 3.11 -6.80
N SER A 321 -23.29 3.28 -6.11
CA SER A 321 -21.97 3.35 -6.75
C SER A 321 -21.55 2.02 -7.39
N ALA A 322 -22.10 0.89 -6.92
CA ALA A 322 -21.96 -0.42 -7.53
C ALA A 322 -22.90 -0.67 -8.72
N GLY A 323 -23.82 0.25 -9.02
CA GLY A 323 -24.81 0.09 -10.09
C GLY A 323 -25.88 -0.96 -9.81
N ILE A 324 -26.06 -1.35 -8.54
CA ILE A 324 -27.02 -2.37 -8.11
C ILE A 324 -28.44 -1.80 -8.08
N ILE A 325 -28.58 -0.53 -7.69
CA ILE A 325 -29.83 0.21 -7.62
C ILE A 325 -29.65 1.61 -8.21
N ASP A 326 -30.72 2.17 -8.75
CA ASP A 326 -30.71 3.54 -9.25
C ASP A 326 -31.00 4.58 -8.14
N ALA A 327 -30.94 5.87 -8.51
CA ALA A 327 -31.17 6.97 -7.58
C ALA A 327 -32.61 7.01 -7.02
N SER A 328 -33.60 6.55 -7.77
CA SER A 328 -35.01 6.49 -7.36
C SER A 328 -35.23 5.37 -6.32
N GLN A 329 -34.62 4.21 -6.56
CA GLN A 329 -34.61 3.08 -5.65
C GLN A 329 -33.85 3.42 -4.36
N ALA A 330 -32.73 4.12 -4.46
CA ALA A 330 -31.98 4.62 -3.31
C ALA A 330 -32.79 5.61 -2.47
N ASP A 331 -33.51 6.54 -3.10
CA ASP A 331 -34.39 7.47 -2.39
C ASP A 331 -35.56 6.74 -1.68
N THR A 332 -36.11 5.71 -2.32
CA THR A 332 -37.13 4.83 -1.73
C THR A 332 -36.60 4.10 -0.51
N LEU A 333 -35.41 3.51 -0.60
CA LEU A 333 -34.74 2.85 0.54
C LEU A 333 -34.48 3.82 1.69
N ARG A 334 -33.97 5.03 1.41
CA ARG A 334 -33.74 6.07 2.43
C ARG A 334 -35.04 6.44 3.14
N LYS A 335 -36.15 6.57 2.41
CA LYS A 335 -37.49 6.81 2.99
C LYS A 335 -37.95 5.65 3.86
N CYS A 336 -37.77 4.40 3.42
CA CYS A 336 -38.09 3.22 4.23
C CYS A 336 -37.29 3.22 5.55
N PHE A 337 -36.00 3.54 5.52
CA PHE A 337 -35.17 3.62 6.73
C PHE A 337 -35.58 4.75 7.67
N ALA A 338 -35.97 5.90 7.13
CA ALA A 338 -36.44 7.04 7.93
C ALA A 338 -37.67 6.68 8.80
N HIS A 339 -38.48 5.72 8.35
CA HIS A 339 -39.69 5.26 9.05
C HIS A 339 -39.46 4.05 9.98
N MET A 340 -38.28 3.41 9.95
CA MET A 340 -37.98 2.27 10.84
C MET A 340 -37.61 2.73 12.25
N PRO A 341 -37.94 1.96 13.31
CA PRO A 341 -37.39 2.20 14.65
C PRO A 341 -35.86 2.13 14.66
N THR A 342 -35.19 3.05 15.36
CA THR A 342 -33.71 3.14 15.41
C THR A 342 -33.03 1.83 15.83
N LYS A 343 -33.69 1.02 16.66
CA LYS A 343 -33.17 -0.28 17.14
C LYS A 343 -33.05 -1.35 16.04
N VAL A 344 -33.72 -1.18 14.90
CA VAL A 344 -33.71 -2.15 13.78
C VAL A 344 -33.07 -1.59 12.50
N ARG A 345 -32.52 -0.36 12.55
CA ARG A 345 -31.78 0.26 11.42
C ARG A 345 -30.33 -0.28 11.36
N THR A 346 -30.18 -1.57 11.13
CA THR A 346 -28.87 -2.25 11.04
C THR A 346 -28.47 -2.48 9.58
N ALA A 347 -27.18 -2.69 9.32
CA ALA A 347 -26.70 -3.07 7.98
C ALA A 347 -27.34 -4.37 7.47
N ASP A 348 -27.54 -5.38 8.33
CA ASP A 348 -28.22 -6.64 7.97
C ASP A 348 -29.68 -6.41 7.53
N ALA A 349 -30.44 -5.56 8.24
CA ALA A 349 -31.80 -5.22 7.83
C ALA A 349 -31.84 -4.50 6.47
N VAL A 350 -30.84 -3.67 6.19
CA VAL A 350 -30.70 -2.94 4.93
C VAL A 350 -30.38 -3.90 3.78
N THR A 351 -29.46 -4.84 3.99
CA THR A 351 -29.14 -5.90 3.02
C THR A 351 -30.35 -6.77 2.70
N GLN A 352 -31.15 -7.16 3.69
CA GLN A 352 -32.37 -7.96 3.47
C GLN A 352 -33.43 -7.21 2.65
N ILE A 353 -33.56 -5.90 2.88
CA ILE A 353 -34.50 -5.07 2.12
C ILE A 353 -33.97 -4.82 0.71
N LEU A 354 -32.66 -4.61 0.54
CA LEU A 354 -32.01 -4.50 -0.75
C LEU A 354 -32.23 -5.77 -1.59
N GLN A 355 -32.06 -6.96 -1.01
CA GLN A 355 -32.39 -8.23 -1.67
C GLN A 355 -33.85 -8.30 -2.12
N THR A 356 -34.77 -7.76 -1.32
CA THR A 356 -36.21 -7.72 -1.65
C THR A 356 -36.49 -6.76 -2.80
N VAL A 357 -35.88 -5.57 -2.81
CA VAL A 357 -36.00 -4.59 -3.90
C VAL A 357 -35.44 -5.17 -5.21
N LEU A 358 -34.29 -5.83 -5.15
CA LEU A 358 -33.69 -6.52 -6.29
C LEU A 358 -34.57 -7.65 -6.83
N ALA A 359 -35.22 -8.43 -5.95
CA ALA A 359 -36.12 -9.50 -6.34
C ALA A 359 -37.42 -8.99 -6.99
N LEU A 360 -37.89 -7.80 -6.61
CA LEU A 360 -39.09 -7.17 -7.15
C LEU A 360 -38.81 -6.37 -8.44
N GLY A 361 -37.54 -6.00 -8.69
CA GLY A 361 -37.10 -5.26 -9.87
C GLY A 361 -37.68 -3.85 -9.98
N ARG A 362 -38.22 -3.30 -8.89
CA ARG A 362 -38.79 -1.95 -8.79
C ARG A 362 -38.48 -1.36 -7.42
#